data_AF-A0A7Y5DUT0-F1
#
_entry.id   AF-A0A7Y5DUT0-F1
#
_cell.length_a   1.000
_cell.length_b   1.000
_cell.length_c   1.000
_cell.angle_alpha   90.00
_cell.angle_beta   90.00
_cell.angle_gamma   90.00
#
_symmetry.space_group_name_H-M   'P 1'
#
loop_
_entity.id
_entity.type
_entity.pdbx_description
1 polymer ?
#
loop_
_entity_poly.entity_id
_entity_poly.type
_entity_poly.pdbx_seq_one_letter_code
_entity_poly.pdbx_strand_id
1 'polypeptide(L)'
;MNFKDALTTLPQYVLPQHTLSKLMSYITHSENKALKNWCITTIIKHYGVNMDEAIEQNLDAFKSFNHFFTRELKPEARPLTTEKNAVACP
;
A
#
# COMPACT_ATOMS: atom_id res chain seq x y z
N MET A 1 -20.32 11.39 -20.75
CA MET A 1 -19.01 11.48 -20.07
C MET A 1 -18.60 12.94 -20.07
N ASN A 2 -18.33 13.54 -18.90
CA ASN A 2 -17.91 14.93 -18.85
C ASN A 2 -16.50 15.06 -19.46
N PHE A 3 -16.11 16.24 -19.96
CA PHE A 3 -14.80 16.44 -20.59
C PHE A 3 -13.64 16.13 -19.63
N LYS A 4 -13.81 16.48 -18.35
CA LYS A 4 -12.85 16.14 -17.30
C LYS A 4 -12.71 14.64 -17.09
N ASP A 5 -13.82 13.90 -17.12
CA ASP A 5 -13.82 12.44 -16.98
C ASP A 5 -13.13 11.79 -18.18
N ALA A 6 -13.35 12.32 -19.39
CA ALA A 6 -12.69 11.85 -20.58
C ALA A 6 -11.16 12.04 -20.50
N LEU A 7 -10.71 13.20 -20.01
CA LEU A 7 -9.29 13.50 -19.89
C LEU A 7 -8.56 12.58 -18.89
N THR A 8 -9.23 12.16 -17.81
CA THR A 8 -8.64 11.27 -16.80
C THR A 8 -8.75 9.79 -17.18
N THR A 9 -9.79 9.40 -17.91
CA THR A 9 -10.07 7.99 -18.24
C THR A 9 -9.42 7.53 -19.55
N LEU A 10 -9.42 8.34 -20.61
CA LEU A 10 -8.88 7.96 -21.91
C LEU A 10 -7.41 7.49 -21.86
N PRO A 11 -6.51 8.13 -21.10
CA PRO A 11 -5.15 7.62 -20.95
C PRO A 11 -5.07 6.23 -20.31
N GLN A 12 -5.98 5.91 -19.38
CA GLN A 12 -6.00 4.60 -18.69
C GLN A 12 -6.26 3.44 -19.67
N TYR A 13 -7.02 3.67 -20.74
CA TYR A 13 -7.28 2.67 -21.77
C TYR A 13 -6.08 2.40 -22.68
N VAL A 14 -5.19 3.38 -22.83
CA VAL A 14 -3.98 3.26 -23.67
C VAL A 14 -2.82 2.66 -22.88
N LEU A 15 -2.79 2.88 -21.56
CA LEU A 15 -1.70 2.39 -20.72
C LEU A 15 -1.60 0.86 -20.76
N PRO A 16 -0.40 0.27 -20.94
CA PRO A 16 -0.20 -1.16 -20.87
C PRO A 16 -0.18 -1.62 -19.40
N GLN A 17 -1.37 -1.64 -18.78
CA GLN A 17 -1.58 -1.85 -17.34
C GLN A 17 -0.87 -3.10 -16.83
N HIS A 18 -0.96 -4.22 -17.53
CA HIS A 18 -0.30 -5.47 -17.12
C HIS A 18 1.23 -5.37 -17.10
N THR A 19 1.83 -4.68 -18.07
CA THR A 19 3.29 -4.51 -18.13
C THR A 19 3.76 -3.59 -17.01
N LEU A 20 3.03 -2.50 -16.76
CA LEU A 20 3.30 -1.61 -15.64
C LEU A 20 3.17 -2.33 -14.30
N SER A 21 2.12 -3.13 -14.10
CA SER A 21 1.93 -3.91 -12.87
C SER A 21 3.07 -4.91 -12.65
N LYS A 22 3.54 -5.59 -13.70
CA LYS A 22 4.70 -6.48 -13.61
C LYS A 22 5.97 -5.73 -13.24
N LEU A 23 6.22 -4.58 -13.88
CA LEU A 23 7.37 -3.73 -13.55
C LEU A 23 7.33 -3.29 -12.09
N MET A 24 6.17 -2.82 -11.61
CA MET A 24 5.99 -2.45 -10.22
C MET A 24 6.18 -3.64 -9.29
N SER A 25 5.73 -4.84 -9.64
CA SER A 25 5.99 -6.04 -8.85
C SER A 25 7.49 -6.28 -8.66
N TYR A 26 8.31 -6.14 -9.71
CA TYR A 26 9.77 -6.26 -9.57
C TYR A 26 10.37 -5.18 -8.67
N ILE A 27 9.88 -3.94 -8.75
CA ILE A 27 10.33 -2.83 -7.90
C ILE A 27 9.94 -3.08 -6.44
N THR A 28 8.69 -3.45 -6.17
CA THR A 28 8.19 -3.61 -4.80
C THR A 28 8.78 -4.81 -4.09
N HIS A 29 9.17 -5.86 -4.82
CA HIS A 29 9.85 -7.04 -4.28
C HIS A 29 11.38 -6.88 -4.19
N SER A 30 11.95 -5.78 -4.68
CA SER A 30 13.38 -5.53 -4.55
C SER A 30 13.77 -5.36 -3.09
N GLU A 31 14.81 -6.09 -2.66
CA GLU A 31 15.39 -5.98 -1.32
C GLU A 31 16.51 -4.92 -1.23
N ASN A 32 16.72 -4.13 -2.29
CA ASN A 32 17.69 -3.04 -2.25
C ASN A 32 17.28 -2.00 -1.19
N LYS A 33 18.13 -1.82 -0.17
CA LYS A 33 17.82 -0.98 1.00
C LYS A 33 17.53 0.48 0.63
N ALA A 34 18.26 1.06 -0.32
CA ALA A 34 18.04 2.44 -0.74
C ALA A 34 16.70 2.60 -1.46
N LEU A 35 16.41 1.69 -2.40
CA LEU A 35 15.16 1.71 -3.16
C LEU A 35 13.94 1.48 -2.26
N LYS A 36 13.96 0.43 -1.43
CA LYS A 36 12.82 0.13 -0.54
C LYS A 36 12.57 1.26 0.44
N ASN A 37 13.62 1.81 1.08
CA ASN A 37 13.46 2.87 2.08
C ASN A 37 12.97 4.16 1.41
N TRP A 38 13.42 4.47 0.19
CA TRP A 38 12.89 5.59 -0.59
C TRP A 38 11.40 5.42 -0.93
N CYS A 39 10.98 4.24 -1.40
CA CYS A 39 9.57 3.95 -1.66
C CYS A 39 8.71 4.06 -0.39
N ILE A 40 9.14 3.41 0.71
CA ILE A 40 8.41 3.39 1.98
C ILE A 40 8.23 4.81 2.52
N THR A 41 9.31 5.59 2.63
CA THR A 41 9.25 6.97 3.15
C THR A 41 8.41 7.89 2.27
N THR A 42 8.48 7.73 0.95
CA THR A 42 7.65 8.48 0.00
C THR A 42 6.17 8.18 0.21
N ILE A 43 5.80 6.90 0.35
CA ILE A 43 4.41 6.49 0.57
C ILE A 43 3.89 6.98 1.93
N ILE A 44 4.69 6.87 2.99
CA ILE A 44 4.32 7.39 4.32
C ILE A 44 4.00 8.88 4.23
N LYS A 45 4.88 9.67 3.59
CA LYS A 45 4.70 11.11 3.47
C LYS A 45 3.53 11.50 2.56
N HIS A 46 3.37 10.82 1.42
CA HIS A 46 2.38 11.20 0.42
C HIS A 46 0.96 10.80 0.82
N TYR A 47 0.79 9.63 1.45
CA TYR A 47 -0.52 9.09 1.83
C TYR A 47 -0.85 9.25 3.32
N GLY A 48 0.06 9.81 4.12
CA GLY A 48 -0.16 9.98 5.56
C GLY A 48 -0.31 8.66 6.30
N VAL A 49 0.51 7.66 5.97
CA VAL A 49 0.41 6.32 6.57
C VAL A 49 0.70 6.40 8.06
N ASN A 50 -0.27 5.97 8.88
CA ASN A 50 -0.09 5.87 10.33
C ASN A 50 0.82 4.67 10.68
N MET A 51 2.02 4.96 11.18
CA MET A 51 2.99 3.96 11.64
C MET A 51 2.77 3.54 13.10
N ASP A 52 1.95 4.27 13.86
CA ASP A 52 1.66 3.94 15.25
C ASP A 52 0.76 2.70 15.37
N GLU A 53 -0.01 2.40 14.32
CA GLU A 53 -0.83 1.19 14.21
C GLU A 53 -0.03 -0.05 13.78
N ALA A 54 1.19 0.10 13.25
CA ALA A 54 1.98 -1.04 12.78
C ALA A 54 2.63 -1.79 13.97
N ILE A 55 2.69 -3.13 13.89
CA ILE A 55 3.42 -3.95 14.88
C ILE A 55 4.92 -3.60 14.83
N GLU A 56 5.48 -3.62 13.63
CA GLU A 56 6.87 -3.22 13.38
C GLU A 56 6.91 -1.76 12.90
N GLN A 57 7.60 -0.91 13.65
CA GLN A 57 7.73 0.52 13.36
C GLN A 57 9.07 0.86 12.71
N ASN A 58 10.07 -0.02 12.84
CA ASN A 58 11.38 0.15 12.25
C ASN A 58 11.34 -0.14 10.75
N LEU A 59 11.56 0.89 9.93
CA LEU A 59 11.56 0.77 8.47
C LEU A 59 12.65 -0.18 7.94
N ASP A 60 13.76 -0.32 8.68
CA ASP A 60 14.86 -1.20 8.30
C ASP A 60 14.56 -2.68 8.52
N ALA A 61 13.57 -3.01 9.35
CA ALA A 61 13.12 -4.39 9.57
C ALA A 61 12.39 -4.97 8.35
N PHE A 62 11.83 -4.12 7.48
CA PHE A 62 11.14 -4.61 6.28
C PHE A 62 12.13 -4.98 5.17
N LYS A 63 12.06 -6.20 4.63
CA LYS A 63 12.98 -6.67 3.56
C LYS A 63 12.79 -5.93 2.23
N SER A 64 11.56 -5.56 1.90
CA SER A 64 11.19 -4.87 0.65
C SER A 64 10.01 -3.92 0.89
N PHE A 65 9.66 -3.10 -0.10
CA PHE A 65 8.45 -2.26 -0.02
C PHE A 65 7.20 -3.13 0.08
N ASN A 66 7.14 -4.25 -0.64
CA ASN A 66 5.99 -5.16 -0.58
C ASN A 66 5.78 -5.72 0.84
N HIS A 67 6.86 -6.05 1.55
CA HIS A 67 6.79 -6.50 2.95
C HIS A 67 6.25 -5.40 3.88
N PHE A 68 6.60 -4.14 3.63
CA PHE A 68 6.00 -2.99 4.32
C PHE A 68 4.52 -2.76 3.95
N PHE A 69 4.16 -2.96 2.68
CA PHE A 69 2.81 -2.75 2.19
C PHE A 69 1.81 -3.69 2.86
N THR A 70 2.21 -4.93 3.13
CA THR A 70 1.45 -5.93 3.89
C THR A 70 1.83 -5.98 5.37
N ARG A 71 2.34 -4.88 5.94
CA ARG A 71 2.76 -4.85 7.35
C ARG A 71 1.61 -5.25 8.28
N GLU A 72 1.95 -5.98 9.33
CA GLU A 72 1.00 -6.35 10.36
C GLU A 72 0.62 -5.14 11.21
N LEU A 73 -0.65 -5.05 11.58
CA LEU A 73 -1.17 -4.03 12.48
C LEU A 73 -1.26 -4.59 13.89
N LYS A 74 -1.13 -3.71 14.89
CA LYS A 74 -1.28 -4.07 16.30
C LYS A 74 -2.66 -4.71 16.54
N PRO A 75 -2.77 -5.75 17.37
CA PRO A 75 -4.04 -6.44 17.63
C PRO A 75 -5.17 -5.49 18.08
N GLU A 76 -4.82 -4.45 18.82
CA GLU A 76 -5.74 -3.44 19.34
C GLU A 76 -6.12 -2.34 18.34
N ALA A 77 -5.45 -2.25 17.18
CA ALA A 77 -5.69 -1.17 16.21
C ALA A 77 -7.07 -1.28 15.53
N ARG A 78 -7.61 -2.50 15.43
CA ARG A 78 -8.88 -2.80 14.73
C ARG A 78 -9.72 -3.77 15.57
N PRO A 79 -10.35 -3.31 16.67
CA PRO A 79 -11.19 -4.18 17.49
C PRO A 79 -12.37 -4.71 16.69
N LEU A 80 -12.61 -6.02 16.79
CA LEU A 80 -13.77 -6.67 16.16
C LEU A 80 -15.00 -6.58 17.07
N THR A 81 -16.18 -6.65 16.46
CA THR A 81 -17.44 -6.69 17.20
C THR A 81 -17.55 -7.97 18.04
N THR A 82 -18.00 -7.84 19.28
CA THR A 82 -18.28 -8.96 20.18
C THR A 82 -19.75 -9.37 20.19
N GLU A 83 -20.60 -8.66 19.44
CA GLU A 83 -22.03 -8.93 19.41
C GLU A 83 -22.38 -10.20 18.63
N LYS A 84 -23.29 -11.00 19.19
CA LYS A 84 -23.76 -12.21 18.54
C LYS A 84 -24.55 -11.85 17.27
N ASN A 85 -24.20 -12.47 16.15
CA ASN A 85 -24.74 -12.22 14.81
C ASN A 85 -24.38 -10.87 14.17
N ALA A 86 -23.45 -10.11 14.74
CA ALA A 86 -22.93 -8.92 14.08
C ALA A 86 -21.97 -9.29 12.95
N VAL A 87 -21.96 -8.49 11.88
CA VAL A 87 -21.06 -8.62 10.73
C VAL A 87 -19.99 -7.53 10.83
N ALA A 88 -18.72 -7.92 10.85
CA ALA A 88 -17.60 -6.99 10.82
C ALA A 88 -17.22 -6.60 9.38
N CYS A 89 -16.56 -5.45 9.23
CA CYS A 89 -15.88 -5.12 7.98
C CYS A 89 -14.72 -6.11 7.75
N PRO A 90 -14.46 -6.53 6.50
CA PRO A 90 -13.34 -7.39 6.16
C PRO A 90 -11.99 -6.71 6.39
#